data_AF-A0A955M3X8-F1
#
_entry.id   AF-A0A955M3X8-F1
#
_cell.length_a   1.000
_cell.length_b   1.000
_cell.length_c   1.000
_cell.angle_alpha   90.00
_cell.angle_beta   90.00
_cell.angle_gamma   90.00
#
_symmetry.space_group_name_H-M   'P 1'
#
loop_
_entity.id
_entity.type
_entity.pdbx_description
1 polymer ?
#
loop_
_entity_poly.entity_id
_entity_poly.type
_entity_poly.pdbx_seq_one_letter_code
_entity_poly.pdbx_strand_id
1 'polypeptide(L)'
;MFNQFKKTFWGKTLAVTIGVTLCSANLSAQVAHGQTIHLPSPGLMVNVTSAYQPVLMEGVTIDKENPFQFDFIIHAGDSGLDESSLQDESKKLIKYFLASLTIPEKDIWVNLSPYEGDRITASSFG
;
A
#
# COMPACT_ATOMS: atom_id res chain seq x y z
N MET A 1 -29.14 53.94 7.69
CA MET A 1 -27.92 54.17 6.89
C MET A 1 -26.64 53.58 7.54
N PHE A 2 -26.51 53.59 8.87
CA PHE A 2 -25.32 53.12 9.60
C PHE A 2 -24.99 51.61 9.48
N ASN A 3 -26.00 50.75 9.28
CA ASN A 3 -25.83 49.29 9.30
C ASN A 3 -25.25 48.72 7.99
N GLN A 4 -25.49 49.37 6.85
CA GLN A 4 -24.94 48.96 5.54
C GLN A 4 -23.45 49.32 5.42
N PHE A 5 -23.04 50.42 6.06
CA PHE A 5 -21.64 50.86 6.10
C PHE A 5 -20.77 49.90 6.92
N LYS A 6 -21.28 49.41 8.07
CA LYS A 6 -20.60 48.41 8.89
C LYS A 6 -20.45 47.06 8.17
N LYS A 7 -21.49 46.59 7.47
CA LYS A 7 -21.42 45.34 6.66
C LYS A 7 -20.42 45.43 5.52
N THR A 8 -20.40 46.55 4.80
CA THR A 8 -19.44 46.78 3.70
C THR A 8 -18.01 46.94 4.21
N PHE A 9 -17.83 47.59 5.35
CA PHE A 9 -16.53 47.75 6.02
C PHE A 9 -15.99 46.41 6.52
N TRP A 10 -16.80 45.63 7.24
CA TRP A 10 -16.42 44.30 7.73
C TRP A 10 -16.15 43.29 6.61
N GLY A 11 -16.94 43.35 5.52
CA GLY A 11 -16.71 42.51 4.35
C GLY A 11 -15.39 42.82 3.64
N LYS A 12 -15.04 44.10 3.51
CA LYS A 12 -13.76 44.52 2.92
C LYS A 12 -12.57 44.17 3.81
N THR A 13 -12.68 44.34 5.13
CA THR A 13 -11.62 43.94 6.05
C THR A 13 -11.41 42.43 6.02
N LEU A 14 -12.49 41.63 6.02
CA LEU A 14 -12.42 40.16 5.93
C LEU A 14 -11.77 39.70 4.61
N ALA A 15 -12.12 40.34 3.49
CA ALA A 15 -11.53 40.02 2.19
C ALA A 15 -10.02 40.34 2.15
N VAL A 16 -9.61 41.44 2.76
CA VAL A 16 -8.18 41.80 2.88
C VAL A 16 -7.45 40.82 3.78
N THR A 17 -8.02 40.41 4.93
CA THR A 17 -7.37 39.39 5.76
C THR A 17 -7.23 38.08 5.00
N ILE A 18 -8.28 37.58 4.36
CA ILE A 18 -8.24 36.34 3.55
C ILE A 18 -7.19 36.43 2.45
N GLY A 19 -7.14 37.55 1.73
CA GLY A 19 -6.15 37.78 0.67
C GLY A 19 -4.72 37.78 1.21
N VAL A 20 -4.48 38.40 2.36
CA VAL A 20 -3.17 38.43 3.02
C VAL A 20 -2.75 37.04 3.50
N THR A 21 -3.65 36.26 4.12
CA THR A 21 -3.33 34.89 4.55
C THR A 21 -3.07 33.94 3.38
N LEU A 22 -3.81 34.07 2.28
CA LEU A 22 -3.57 33.28 1.07
C LEU A 22 -2.24 33.65 0.41
N CYS A 23 -1.87 34.92 0.40
CA CYS A 23 -0.61 35.37 -0.21
C CYS A 23 0.60 34.93 0.63
N SER A 24 0.54 35.05 1.96
CA SER A 24 1.62 34.60 2.84
C SER A 24 1.80 33.08 2.87
N ALA A 25 0.73 32.30 2.66
CA ALA A 25 0.81 30.84 2.56
C ALA A 25 1.57 30.35 1.30
N ASN A 26 1.66 31.17 0.24
CA ASN A 26 2.31 30.79 -1.02
C ASN A 26 3.74 31.36 -1.18
N LEU A 27 4.20 32.26 -0.31
CA LEU A 27 5.57 32.79 -0.35
C LEU A 27 6.62 31.80 0.15
N SER A 28 6.18 30.72 0.82
CA SER A 28 7.04 29.58 1.12
C SER A 28 7.01 28.68 -0.10
N ALA A 29 8.06 28.72 -0.94
CA ALA A 29 8.27 27.62 -1.88
C ALA A 29 8.40 26.36 -1.03
N GLN A 30 7.32 25.57 -0.94
CA GLN A 30 7.43 24.22 -0.41
C GLN A 30 8.40 23.53 -1.34
N VAL A 31 9.61 23.27 -0.86
CA VAL A 31 10.55 22.40 -1.53
C VAL A 31 9.77 21.11 -1.72
N ALA A 32 9.38 20.82 -2.96
CA ALA A 32 8.80 19.54 -3.28
C ALA A 32 9.86 18.53 -2.86
N HIS A 33 9.58 17.80 -1.77
CA HIS A 33 10.38 16.65 -1.38
C HIS A 33 10.07 15.52 -2.37
N GLY A 34 10.32 15.76 -3.66
CA GLY A 34 10.57 14.68 -4.59
C GLY A 34 11.72 13.90 -3.98
N GLN A 35 11.49 12.62 -3.69
CA GLN A 35 12.53 11.76 -3.15
C GLN A 35 13.73 11.88 -4.09
N THR A 36 14.80 12.51 -3.62
CA THR A 36 16.10 12.43 -4.29
C THR A 36 16.50 10.98 -4.20
N ILE A 37 16.13 10.19 -5.21
CA ILE A 37 16.56 8.81 -5.31
C ILE A 37 18.08 8.88 -5.38
N HIS A 38 18.76 8.41 -4.33
CA HIS A 38 20.20 8.26 -4.28
C HIS A 38 20.58 7.13 -5.24
N LEU A 39 20.53 7.43 -6.53
CA LEU A 39 20.98 6.51 -7.56
C LEU A 39 22.51 6.48 -7.55
N PRO A 40 23.10 5.30 -7.75
CA PRO A 40 24.54 5.21 -7.99
C PRO A 40 24.91 6.03 -9.23
N SER A 41 26.11 6.60 -9.24
CA SER A 41 26.63 7.32 -10.41
C SER A 41 26.53 6.45 -11.67
N PRO A 42 26.15 7.00 -12.84
CA PRO A 42 26.10 6.24 -14.08
C PRO A 42 27.42 5.50 -14.35
N GLY A 43 27.33 4.19 -14.64
CA GLY A 43 28.49 3.32 -14.85
C GLY A 43 29.06 2.67 -13.59
N LEU A 44 28.55 2.97 -12.39
CA LEU A 44 28.88 2.24 -11.18
C LEU A 44 28.12 0.90 -11.14
N MET A 45 28.85 -0.21 -11.05
CA MET A 45 28.22 -1.51 -10.83
C MET A 45 27.62 -1.58 -9.42
N VAL A 46 26.38 -2.04 -9.32
CA VAL A 46 25.73 -2.35 -8.05
C VAL A 46 26.01 -3.80 -7.66
N ASN A 47 26.27 -4.03 -6.37
CA ASN A 47 26.42 -5.39 -5.86
C ASN A 47 25.06 -6.09 -5.83
N VAL A 48 25.07 -7.39 -6.11
CA VAL A 48 23.91 -8.25 -5.87
C VAL A 48 23.71 -8.41 -4.37
N THR A 49 22.45 -8.48 -3.94
CA THR A 49 22.13 -8.87 -2.57
C THR A 49 22.43 -10.35 -2.36
N SER A 50 22.60 -10.78 -1.12
CA SER A 50 22.59 -12.21 -0.81
C SER A 50 21.28 -12.85 -1.24
N ALA A 51 21.30 -14.16 -1.46
CA ALA A 51 20.06 -14.91 -1.61
C ALA A 51 19.17 -14.69 -0.37
N TYR A 52 17.87 -14.60 -0.60
CA TYR A 52 16.87 -14.36 0.45
C TYR A 52 15.68 -15.29 0.23
N GLN A 53 15.38 -16.11 1.22
CA GLN A 53 14.20 -16.96 1.24
C GLN A 53 13.13 -16.33 2.15
N PRO A 54 11.98 -15.90 1.63
CA PRO A 54 10.89 -15.39 2.45
C PRO A 54 10.21 -16.52 3.26
N VAL A 55 9.24 -16.15 4.09
CA VAL A 55 8.33 -17.12 4.70
C VAL A 55 7.64 -17.93 3.60
N LEU A 56 7.67 -19.24 3.71
CA LEU A 56 7.17 -20.16 2.70
C LEU A 56 6.24 -21.19 3.33
N MET A 57 5.10 -21.43 2.70
CA MET A 57 4.26 -22.59 2.99
C MET A 57 4.81 -23.81 2.24
N GLU A 58 5.30 -24.80 2.98
CA GLU A 58 5.94 -26.00 2.40
C GLU A 58 4.92 -27.10 2.10
N GLY A 59 3.83 -27.17 2.85
CA GLY A 59 2.83 -28.21 2.65
C GLY A 59 1.63 -28.11 3.58
N VAL A 60 0.70 -29.05 3.35
CA VAL A 60 -0.52 -29.23 4.13
C VAL A 60 -0.66 -30.70 4.46
N THR A 61 -0.96 -31.01 5.72
CA THR A 61 -1.36 -32.35 6.15
C THR A 61 -2.84 -32.36 6.51
N ILE A 62 -3.50 -33.49 6.23
CA ILE A 62 -4.94 -33.66 6.46
C ILE A 62 -5.11 -34.75 7.51
N ASP A 63 -5.89 -34.45 8.54
CA ASP A 63 -6.28 -35.45 9.53
C ASP A 63 -7.25 -36.46 8.89
N LYS A 64 -6.91 -37.75 8.97
CA LYS A 64 -7.73 -38.83 8.39
C LYS A 64 -9.03 -39.06 9.16
N GLU A 65 -9.04 -38.79 10.46
CA GLU A 65 -10.22 -38.94 11.32
C GLU A 65 -11.11 -37.70 11.26
N ASN A 66 -10.53 -36.53 10.96
CA ASN A 66 -11.25 -35.28 10.75
C ASN A 66 -10.80 -34.55 9.47
N PRO A 67 -11.37 -34.89 8.28
CA PRO A 67 -10.91 -34.34 7.00
C PRO A 67 -11.02 -32.82 6.82
N PHE A 68 -11.76 -32.13 7.69
CA PHE A 68 -11.87 -30.67 7.68
C PHE A 68 -10.81 -29.98 8.55
N GLN A 69 -9.96 -30.76 9.23
CA GLN A 69 -8.82 -30.27 9.97
C GLN A 69 -7.56 -30.34 9.10
N PHE A 70 -6.96 -29.17 8.90
CA PHE A 70 -5.74 -28.98 8.09
C PHE A 70 -4.64 -28.43 8.97
N ASP A 71 -3.46 -29.05 8.90
CA ASP A 71 -2.25 -28.47 9.47
C ASP A 71 -1.36 -27.96 8.34
N PHE A 72 -0.87 -26.74 8.48
CA PHE A 72 -0.02 -26.07 7.49
C PHE A 72 1.42 -26.03 7.98
N ILE A 73 2.35 -26.49 7.15
CA ILE A 73 3.79 -26.48 7.44
C ILE A 73 4.38 -25.19 6.87
N ILE A 74 4.92 -24.35 7.74
CA ILE A 74 5.48 -23.04 7.38
C ILE A 74 6.97 -23.00 7.72
N HIS A 75 7.78 -22.59 6.76
CA HIS A 75 9.19 -22.28 6.93
C HIS A 75 9.38 -20.77 7.04
N ALA A 76 10.05 -20.30 8.09
CA ALA A 76 10.26 -18.86 8.31
C ALA A 76 11.28 -18.23 7.35
N GLY A 77 12.15 -19.05 6.73
CA GLY A 77 13.21 -18.56 5.85
C GLY A 77 14.16 -17.58 6.54
N ASP A 78 14.65 -16.60 5.78
CA ASP A 78 15.55 -15.53 6.21
C ASP A 78 14.78 -14.30 6.74
N SER A 79 13.49 -14.42 7.00
CA SER A 79 12.60 -13.29 7.30
C SER A 79 12.92 -12.57 8.61
N GLY A 80 13.49 -13.28 9.59
CA GLY A 80 13.80 -12.73 10.90
C GLY A 80 12.58 -12.28 11.70
N LEU A 81 11.38 -12.74 11.33
CA LEU A 81 10.14 -12.38 12.01
C LEU A 81 10.08 -13.01 13.41
N ASP A 82 9.56 -12.25 14.37
CA ASP A 82 9.16 -12.79 15.66
C ASP A 82 7.95 -13.74 15.52
N GLU A 83 7.64 -14.48 16.58
CA GLU A 83 6.57 -15.48 16.59
C GLU A 83 5.19 -14.90 16.20
N SER A 84 4.86 -13.71 16.68
CA SER A 84 3.56 -13.08 16.40
C SER A 84 3.47 -12.63 14.95
N SER A 85 4.51 -11.99 14.44
CA SER A 85 4.63 -11.54 13.06
C SER A 85 4.65 -12.71 12.08
N LEU A 86 5.36 -13.80 12.42
CA LEU A 86 5.37 -15.03 11.64
C LEU A 86 3.98 -15.68 11.60
N GLN A 87 3.25 -15.68 12.70
CA GLN A 87 1.89 -16.22 12.75
C GLN A 87 0.95 -15.42 11.82
N ASP A 88 1.07 -14.09 11.79
CA ASP A 88 0.23 -13.26 10.94
C ASP A 88 0.58 -13.41 9.45
N GLU A 89 1.86 -13.50 9.10
CA GLU A 89 2.27 -13.81 7.73
C GLU A 89 1.82 -15.22 7.33
N SER A 90 1.91 -16.21 8.23
CA SER A 90 1.41 -17.57 8.01
C SER A 90 -0.09 -17.58 7.72
N LYS A 91 -0.90 -16.88 8.53
CA LYS A 91 -2.35 -16.76 8.30
C LYS A 91 -2.66 -16.14 6.94
N LYS A 92 -1.87 -15.16 6.50
CA LYS A 92 -2.03 -14.51 5.20
C LYS A 92 -1.74 -15.50 4.06
N LEU A 93 -0.65 -16.26 4.14
CA LEU A 93 -0.32 -17.30 3.15
C LEU A 93 -1.41 -18.39 3.10
N ILE A 94 -1.93 -18.82 4.25
CA ILE A 94 -3.04 -19.77 4.32
C ILE A 94 -4.29 -19.23 3.65
N LYS A 95 -4.65 -17.96 3.89
CA LYS A 95 -5.78 -17.32 3.20
C LYS A 95 -5.60 -17.30 1.69
N TYR A 96 -4.40 -16.97 1.20
CA TYR A 96 -4.11 -16.99 -0.24
C TYR A 96 -4.17 -18.39 -0.83
N PHE A 97 -3.68 -19.40 -0.12
CA PHE A 97 -3.82 -20.80 -0.53
C PHE A 97 -5.30 -21.22 -0.63
N LEU A 98 -6.11 -20.94 0.38
CA LEU A 98 -7.54 -21.27 0.33
C LEU A 98 -8.30 -20.46 -0.74
N ALA A 99 -7.90 -19.20 -0.95
CA ALA A 99 -8.44 -18.37 -2.02
C ALA A 99 -8.12 -18.97 -3.39
N SER A 100 -6.90 -19.46 -3.62
CA SER A 100 -6.53 -20.05 -4.91
C SER A 100 -7.28 -21.37 -5.20
N LEU A 101 -7.73 -22.09 -4.17
CA LEU A 101 -8.58 -23.27 -4.33
C LEU A 101 -10.05 -22.92 -4.67
N THR A 102 -10.51 -21.72 -4.31
CA THR A 102 -11.94 -21.34 -4.40
C THR A 102 -12.23 -20.31 -5.48
N ILE A 103 -11.21 -19.62 -5.99
CA ILE A 103 -11.33 -18.65 -7.09
C ILE A 103 -11.03 -19.36 -8.42
N PRO A 104 -11.92 -19.28 -9.42
CA PRO A 104 -11.64 -19.80 -10.75
C PRO A 104 -10.39 -19.14 -11.35
N GLU A 105 -9.56 -19.92 -12.05
CA GLU A 105 -8.30 -19.43 -12.63
C GLU A 105 -8.49 -18.19 -13.52
N LYS A 106 -9.57 -18.14 -14.30
CA LYS A 106 -9.94 -16.99 -15.14
C LYS A 106 -10.14 -15.67 -14.38
N ASP A 107 -10.38 -15.75 -13.08
CA ASP A 107 -10.63 -14.61 -12.19
C ASP A 107 -9.38 -14.27 -11.35
N ILE A 108 -8.30 -15.06 -11.46
CA ILE A 108 -6.98 -14.75 -10.88
C ILE A 108 -6.21 -13.90 -11.89
N TRP A 109 -6.04 -12.61 -11.58
CA TRP A 109 -5.27 -11.68 -12.39
C TRP A 109 -4.24 -10.98 -11.50
N VAL A 110 -3.07 -10.68 -12.08
CA VAL A 110 -2.02 -9.88 -11.44
C VAL A 110 -1.74 -8.69 -12.34
N ASN A 111 -1.66 -7.48 -11.76
CA ASN A 111 -1.26 -6.32 -12.55
C ASN A 111 0.25 -6.36 -12.78
N LEU A 112 0.68 -6.75 -13.98
CA LEU A 112 2.09 -6.73 -14.38
C LEU A 112 2.51 -5.38 -14.98
N SER A 113 1.58 -4.45 -15.17
CA SER A 113 1.79 -3.14 -15.79
C SER A 113 1.10 -2.04 -14.98
N PRO A 114 1.80 -1.36 -14.05
CA PRO A 114 1.19 -0.36 -13.15
C PRO A 114 0.51 0.83 -13.87
N TYR A 115 0.76 1.00 -15.17
CA TYR A 115 0.16 2.04 -16.01
C TYR A 115 -1.18 1.63 -16.65
N GLU A 116 -1.58 0.36 -16.56
CA GLU A 116 -2.86 -0.15 -17.06
C GLU A 116 -3.88 -0.25 -15.92
N GLY A 117 -4.41 0.89 -15.49
CA GLY A 117 -5.35 0.99 -14.35
C GLY A 117 -6.71 0.32 -14.57
N ASP A 118 -7.12 0.07 -15.82
CA ASP A 118 -8.47 -0.41 -16.16
C ASP A 118 -8.61 -1.95 -16.10
N ARG A 119 -7.56 -2.68 -15.69
CA ARG A 119 -7.52 -4.15 -15.63
C ARG A 119 -7.37 -4.68 -14.21
N ILE A 120 -8.06 -4.05 -13.25
CA ILE A 120 -7.87 -4.29 -11.82
C ILE A 120 -8.96 -5.19 -11.19
N THR A 121 -10.01 -5.65 -11.88
CA THR A 121 -10.96 -6.63 -11.30
C THR A 121 -11.72 -7.44 -12.34
N ALA A 122 -12.12 -8.66 -11.97
CA ALA A 122 -13.09 -9.44 -12.75
C ALA A 122 -14.45 -8.72 -12.76
N SER A 123 -15.13 -8.71 -13.91
CA SER A 123 -16.38 -7.98 -14.12
C SER A 123 -17.55 -8.43 -13.25
N SER A 124 -17.43 -9.58 -12.58
CA SER A 124 -18.44 -10.14 -11.67
C SER A 124 -18.29 -9.69 -10.21
N PHE A 125 -17.19 -9.02 -9.85
CA PHE A 125 -17.02 -8.42 -8.52
C PHE A 125 -17.69 -7.04 -8.51
N GLY A 126 -18.98 -6.99 -8.12
CA GLY A 126 -19.80 -5.77 -8.02
C GLY A 126 -20.93 -5.92 -7.02
#